data_AF-A0AAU3V3S6-F1
#
_entry.id   AF-A0AAU3V3S6-F1
#
_cell.length_a   1.000
_cell.length_b   1.000
_cell.length_c   1.000
_cell.angle_alpha   90.00
_cell.angle_beta   90.00
_cell.angle_gamma   90.00
#
_symmetry.space_group_name_H-M   'P 1'
#
loop_
_entity.id
_entity.type
_entity.pdbx_description
1 polymer ?
#
loop_
_entity_poly.entity_id
_entity_poly.type
_entity_poly.pdbx_seq_one_letter_code
_entity_poly.pdbx_strand_id
1 'polypeptide(L)'
;MGGVDPATLSRPGPRPAPSPSAPPGLGKRQENLLTAVLRGIPLMGQDTMVPFAEADVRSCLARFRPSEYGAAAGVVNRVRPALLDAVVGRTARLQGYVRGLPEGGVEPLLDVVGKAAVYGPPVLRVVFGASVRMPLRALSYVLPAVLMAERVQAVTGRLPYLQVLYVGELGARINALPAAVVAEEGRLLAEHLCRVLDQGPMAGHYGLFADLPLPAGEDPIEDTIARLGEEPREEITRRLQGKGGSLSDRQTLEYAAAHVLLHDLGRLPLRRIGGTAPSDAEAVGVIDIGGVQERHFHRVRAIFAEALGHAGPGPLVLTRHSVPPYTMSRVGDVGLRDFLDGVPYEEAALPAAVRHDLHLLRAGRVLDRLR
;
A
#
# COMPACT_ATOMS: atom_id res chain seq x y z
N MET A 1 68.04 -42.78 42.51
CA MET A 1 67.63 -42.22 41.21
C MET A 1 66.13 -42.45 41.04
N GLY A 2 65.39 -41.44 40.57
CA GLY A 2 64.02 -41.57 40.09
C GLY A 2 62.93 -41.24 41.10
N GLY A 3 62.58 -39.96 41.23
CA GLY A 3 61.33 -39.51 41.86
C GLY A 3 60.12 -39.81 40.97
N VAL A 4 58.96 -40.02 41.59
CA VAL A 4 57.68 -40.20 40.92
C VAL A 4 56.71 -39.17 41.49
N ASP A 5 56.47 -38.11 40.71
CA ASP A 5 55.36 -37.18 40.91
C ASP A 5 54.03 -37.85 40.52
N PRO A 6 52.94 -37.64 41.26
CA PRO A 6 51.62 -38.06 40.82
C PRO A 6 51.10 -37.13 39.72
N ALA A 7 50.82 -37.69 38.55
CA ALA A 7 50.23 -36.98 37.41
C ALA A 7 48.77 -36.57 37.70
N THR A 8 48.52 -35.26 37.75
CA THR A 8 47.18 -34.67 37.78
C THR A 8 46.59 -34.70 36.36
N LEU A 9 45.54 -35.50 36.15
CA LEU A 9 44.73 -35.47 34.93
C LEU A 9 43.83 -34.23 34.95
N SER A 10 44.28 -33.13 34.35
CA SER A 10 43.43 -31.98 34.05
C SER A 10 42.39 -32.35 32.99
N ARG A 11 41.10 -32.25 33.34
CA ARG A 11 40.00 -32.35 32.38
C ARG A 11 40.17 -31.28 31.28
N PRO A 12 39.94 -31.58 29.99
CA PRO A 12 39.82 -30.55 28.98
C PRO A 12 38.65 -29.64 29.36
N GLY A 13 38.89 -28.33 29.39
CA GLY A 13 37.82 -27.35 29.56
C GLY A 13 36.77 -27.50 28.45
N PRO A 14 35.50 -27.10 28.71
CA PRO A 14 34.47 -27.12 27.69
C PRO A 14 34.94 -26.33 26.47
N ARG A 15 34.87 -26.95 25.28
CA ARG A 15 35.09 -26.23 24.03
C ARG A 15 34.14 -25.02 24.00
N PRO A 16 34.63 -23.81 23.72
CA PRO A 16 33.76 -22.67 23.52
C PRO A 16 32.74 -23.03 22.43
N ALA A 17 31.47 -22.79 22.70
CA ALA A 17 30.42 -22.94 21.70
C ALA A 17 30.84 -22.15 20.45
N PRO A 18 30.71 -22.72 19.23
CA PRO A 18 31.02 -21.97 18.02
C PRO A 18 30.20 -20.68 18.03
N SER A 19 30.90 -19.55 17.95
CA SER A 19 30.26 -18.25 17.73
C SER A 19 29.30 -18.38 16.56
N PRO A 20 28.04 -17.89 16.67
CA PRO A 20 27.11 -17.96 15.55
C PRO A 20 27.75 -17.26 14.36
N SER A 21 28.14 -18.05 13.36
CA SER A 21 28.67 -17.52 12.10
C SER A 21 27.62 -16.59 11.52
N ALA A 22 28.00 -15.36 11.19
CA ALA A 22 27.12 -14.41 10.53
C ALA A 22 26.38 -15.10 9.38
N PRO A 23 25.05 -14.87 9.23
CA PRO A 23 24.28 -15.55 8.20
C PRO A 23 24.91 -15.28 6.83
N PRO A 24 25.02 -16.30 5.95
CA PRO A 24 25.65 -16.14 4.64
C PRO A 24 24.84 -15.11 3.86
N GLY A 25 25.48 -14.00 3.46
CA GLY A 25 24.85 -12.89 2.75
C GLY A 25 24.18 -13.28 1.43
N LEU A 26 23.49 -12.33 0.80
CA LEU A 26 22.96 -12.51 -0.55
C LEU A 26 24.08 -12.97 -1.49
N GLY A 27 23.81 -13.95 -2.36
CA GLY A 27 24.75 -14.29 -3.42
C GLY A 27 24.96 -13.11 -4.37
N LYS A 28 26.17 -12.95 -4.92
CA LYS A 28 26.57 -11.82 -5.81
C LYS A 28 25.59 -11.58 -6.96
N ARG A 29 25.03 -12.65 -7.54
CA ARG A 29 24.03 -12.53 -8.63
C ARG A 29 22.75 -11.87 -8.15
N GLN A 30 22.25 -12.26 -6.98
CA GLN A 30 21.02 -11.74 -6.40
C GLN A 30 21.21 -10.31 -5.92
N GLU A 31 22.35 -10.01 -5.31
CA GLU A 31 22.73 -8.65 -4.94
C GLU A 31 22.74 -7.73 -6.16
N ASN A 32 23.33 -8.15 -7.28
CA ASN A 32 23.32 -7.40 -8.53
C ASN A 32 21.91 -7.20 -9.10
N LEU A 33 21.06 -8.22 -9.04
CA LEU A 33 19.67 -8.13 -9.52
C LEU A 33 18.84 -7.17 -8.68
N LEU A 34 18.91 -7.28 -7.34
CA LEU A 34 18.22 -6.37 -6.43
C LEU A 34 18.74 -4.94 -6.58
N THR A 35 20.06 -4.76 -6.70
CA THR A 35 20.69 -3.46 -7.00
C THR A 35 20.10 -2.86 -8.28
N ALA A 36 20.01 -3.64 -9.35
CA ALA A 36 19.47 -3.16 -10.63
C ALA A 36 17.99 -2.78 -10.52
N VAL A 37 17.17 -3.56 -9.80
CA VAL A 37 15.77 -3.23 -9.55
C VAL A 37 15.67 -1.95 -8.72
N LEU A 38 16.37 -1.86 -7.59
CA LEU A 38 16.35 -0.72 -6.66
C LEU A 38 16.75 0.59 -7.34
N ARG A 39 17.84 0.59 -8.13
CA ARG A 39 18.26 1.77 -8.92
C ARG A 39 17.22 2.21 -9.95
N GLY A 40 16.37 1.29 -10.39
CA GLY A 40 15.30 1.55 -11.35
C GLY A 40 13.98 2.01 -10.73
N ILE A 41 13.85 2.05 -9.40
CA ILE A 41 12.64 2.48 -8.70
C ILE A 41 12.60 4.02 -8.65
N PRO A 42 11.56 4.66 -9.22
CA PRO A 42 11.35 6.09 -9.05
C PRO A 42 10.89 6.37 -7.63
N LEU A 43 11.67 7.14 -6.86
CA LEU A 43 11.23 7.67 -5.57
C LEU A 43 10.58 9.03 -5.77
N MET A 44 9.38 9.18 -5.21
CA MET A 44 8.61 10.41 -5.31
C MET A 44 8.90 11.30 -4.09
N GLY A 45 9.74 12.30 -4.31
CA GLY A 45 10.07 13.38 -3.37
C GLY A 45 8.86 14.29 -3.06
N GLN A 46 9.10 15.43 -2.42
CA GLN A 46 8.04 16.43 -2.21
C GLN A 46 7.55 16.96 -3.56
N ASP A 47 8.49 17.42 -4.39
CA ASP A 47 8.18 18.12 -5.64
C ASP A 47 8.78 17.45 -6.88
N THR A 48 9.74 16.54 -6.71
CA THR A 48 10.47 15.91 -7.81
C THR A 48 10.65 14.41 -7.60
N MET A 49 11.06 13.71 -8.65
CA MET A 49 11.57 12.36 -8.52
C MET A 49 13.02 12.42 -8.01
N VAL A 50 13.32 11.62 -6.98
CA VAL A 50 14.65 11.54 -6.39
C VAL A 50 15.28 10.22 -6.85
N PRO A 51 16.53 10.22 -7.35
CA PRO A 51 17.23 8.98 -7.66
C PRO A 51 17.54 8.22 -6.37
N PHE A 52 17.58 6.90 -6.46
CA PHE A 52 18.05 6.06 -5.35
C PHE A 52 19.57 6.24 -5.18
N ALA A 53 20.03 6.77 -4.05
CA ALA A 53 21.47 6.94 -3.85
C ALA A 53 22.13 5.57 -3.62
N GLU A 54 23.39 5.43 -4.02
CA GLU A 54 24.14 4.17 -3.87
C GLU A 54 24.29 3.75 -2.40
N ALA A 55 24.36 4.72 -1.49
CA ALA A 55 24.36 4.45 -0.05
C ALA A 55 23.03 3.85 0.42
N ASP A 56 21.90 4.34 -0.09
CA ASP A 56 20.57 3.84 0.25
C ASP A 56 20.36 2.43 -0.28
N VAL A 57 20.81 2.14 -1.51
CA VAL A 57 20.78 0.78 -2.08
C VAL A 57 21.53 -0.17 -1.15
N ARG A 58 22.75 0.18 -0.76
CA ARG A 58 23.56 -0.64 0.15
C ARG A 58 22.90 -0.82 1.51
N SER A 59 22.32 0.24 2.09
CA SER A 59 21.57 0.16 3.35
C SER A 59 20.38 -0.81 3.23
N CYS A 60 19.60 -0.70 2.16
CA CYS A 60 18.46 -1.59 1.89
C CYS A 60 18.90 -3.05 1.73
N LEU A 61 19.96 -3.31 0.98
CA LEU A 61 20.51 -4.65 0.77
C LEU A 61 21.07 -5.25 2.06
N ALA A 62 21.70 -4.44 2.93
CA ALA A 62 22.20 -4.89 4.22
C ALA A 62 21.07 -5.29 5.19
N ARG A 63 19.92 -4.62 5.10
CA ARG A 63 18.71 -4.96 5.90
C ARG A 63 18.00 -6.20 5.36
N PHE A 64 18.18 -6.53 4.08
CA PHE A 64 17.73 -7.79 3.51
C PHE A 64 18.53 -8.95 4.08
N ARG A 65 18.00 -9.56 5.13
CA ARG A 65 18.55 -10.81 5.63
C ARG A 65 18.18 -11.95 4.66
N PRO A 66 19.14 -12.74 4.18
CA PRO A 66 18.83 -14.03 3.56
C PRO A 66 18.04 -14.88 4.56
N SER A 67 17.08 -15.67 4.07
CA SER A 67 16.31 -16.58 4.93
C SER A 67 17.27 -17.49 5.70
N GLU A 68 17.10 -17.57 7.03
CA GLU A 68 17.96 -18.37 7.92
C GLU A 68 17.74 -19.90 7.79
N TYR A 69 16.90 -20.37 6.87
CA TYR A 69 16.49 -21.77 6.83
C TYR A 69 16.66 -22.45 5.45
N GLY A 70 17.78 -23.16 5.31
CA GLY A 70 17.95 -24.29 4.37
C GLY A 70 17.57 -24.05 2.90
N ALA A 71 17.04 -25.09 2.23
CA ALA A 71 16.69 -25.07 0.81
C ALA A 71 15.67 -23.99 0.40
N ALA A 72 14.87 -23.48 1.37
CA ALA A 72 13.96 -22.36 1.15
C ALA A 72 14.72 -21.04 0.85
N ALA A 73 15.94 -20.86 1.39
CA ALA A 73 16.74 -19.67 1.13
C ALA A 73 17.11 -19.50 -0.36
N GLY A 74 17.37 -20.59 -1.07
CA GLY A 74 17.69 -20.56 -2.50
C GLY A 74 16.50 -20.15 -3.38
N VAL A 75 15.29 -20.61 -3.05
CA VAL A 75 14.05 -20.24 -3.74
C VAL A 75 13.71 -18.78 -3.44
N VAL A 76 13.76 -18.39 -2.18
CA VAL A 76 13.46 -17.04 -1.71
C VAL A 76 14.40 -16.01 -2.35
N ASN A 77 15.70 -16.30 -2.40
CA ASN A 77 16.69 -15.44 -3.05
C ASN A 77 16.51 -15.37 -4.58
N ARG A 78 15.87 -16.38 -5.20
CA ARG A 78 15.52 -16.36 -6.63
C ARG A 78 14.24 -15.58 -6.92
N VAL A 79 13.24 -15.71 -6.05
CA VAL A 79 11.90 -15.12 -6.24
C VAL A 79 11.89 -13.63 -5.90
N ARG A 80 12.62 -13.20 -4.85
CA ARG A 80 12.61 -11.80 -4.38
C ARG A 80 12.85 -10.74 -5.47
N PRO A 81 13.88 -10.85 -6.34
CA PRO A 81 14.09 -9.85 -7.38
C PRO A 81 12.94 -9.78 -8.39
N ALA A 82 12.41 -10.95 -8.79
CA ALA A 82 11.28 -11.02 -9.72
C ALA A 82 10.00 -10.48 -9.09
N LEU A 83 9.76 -10.77 -7.81
CA LEU A 83 8.61 -10.28 -7.07
C LEU A 83 8.68 -8.76 -6.86
N LEU A 84 9.87 -8.23 -6.55
CA LEU A 84 10.07 -6.78 -6.46
C LEU A 84 9.86 -6.10 -7.83
N ASP A 85 10.33 -6.71 -8.92
CA ASP A 85 10.08 -6.20 -10.28
C ASP A 85 8.58 -6.23 -10.66
N ALA A 86 7.87 -7.28 -10.25
CA ALA A 86 6.43 -7.44 -10.44
C ALA A 86 5.61 -6.38 -9.68
N VAL A 87 6.08 -5.95 -8.51
CA VAL A 87 5.40 -4.95 -7.69
C VAL A 87 5.74 -3.51 -8.11
N VAL A 88 7.02 -3.18 -8.29
CA VAL A 88 7.46 -1.79 -8.49
C VAL A 88 8.59 -1.57 -9.50
N GLY A 89 9.16 -2.65 -10.04
CA GLY A 89 10.26 -2.53 -11.00
C GLY A 89 9.83 -2.07 -12.40
N ARG A 90 10.66 -2.37 -13.39
CA ARG A 90 10.47 -1.89 -14.76
C ARG A 90 9.19 -2.45 -15.37
N THR A 91 8.93 -3.73 -15.17
CA THR A 91 7.73 -4.40 -15.71
C THR A 91 6.47 -3.78 -15.12
N ALA A 92 6.41 -3.64 -13.78
CA ALA A 92 5.28 -3.00 -13.10
C ALA A 92 5.00 -1.58 -13.60
N ARG A 93 6.04 -0.79 -13.89
CA ARG A 93 5.87 0.58 -14.40
C ARG A 93 5.38 0.63 -15.85
N LEU A 94 5.82 -0.29 -16.70
CA LEU A 94 5.43 -0.31 -18.11
C LEU A 94 4.02 -0.87 -18.30
N GLN A 95 3.63 -1.86 -17.50
CA GLN A 95 2.42 -2.66 -17.72
C GLN A 95 1.38 -2.52 -16.61
N GLY A 96 1.71 -1.90 -15.47
CA GLY A 96 0.88 -1.92 -14.27
C GLY A 96 0.34 -0.57 -13.81
N TYR A 97 0.49 0.49 -14.63
CA TYR A 97 0.11 1.86 -14.24
C TYR A 97 0.80 2.34 -12.93
N VAL A 98 1.95 1.75 -12.60
CA VAL A 98 2.76 2.12 -11.44
C VAL A 98 3.61 3.33 -11.78
N ARG A 99 3.69 4.26 -10.82
CA ARG A 99 4.55 5.45 -10.87
C ARG A 99 5.84 5.23 -10.08
N GLY A 100 5.77 4.69 -8.87
CA GLY A 100 6.94 4.52 -8.00
C GLY A 100 6.55 4.34 -6.53
N LEU A 101 7.44 4.74 -5.63
CA LEU A 101 7.25 4.70 -4.17
C LEU A 101 7.38 6.10 -3.56
N PRO A 102 6.76 6.36 -2.40
CA PRO A 102 7.13 7.52 -1.60
C PRO A 102 8.54 7.33 -1.02
N GLU A 103 9.16 8.43 -0.62
CA GLU A 103 10.35 8.41 0.23
C GLU A 103 10.08 7.62 1.52
N GLY A 104 11.03 6.78 1.95
CA GLY A 104 10.85 5.88 3.09
C GLY A 104 9.95 4.66 2.82
N GLY A 105 9.30 4.56 1.65
CA GLY A 105 8.40 3.43 1.32
C GLY A 105 9.10 2.15 0.88
N VAL A 106 10.43 2.18 0.70
CA VAL A 106 11.19 1.06 0.13
C VAL A 106 11.40 -0.03 1.17
N GLU A 107 11.94 0.31 2.32
CA GLU A 107 12.24 -0.67 3.38
C GLU A 107 11.02 -1.51 3.81
N PRO A 108 9.84 -0.93 4.12
CA PRO A 108 8.67 -1.73 4.44
C PRO A 108 8.21 -2.60 3.25
N LEU A 109 8.44 -2.16 2.01
CA LEU A 109 8.11 -2.97 0.83
C LEU A 109 9.05 -4.17 0.71
N LEU A 110 10.33 -3.96 0.97
CA LEU A 110 11.34 -5.01 0.94
C LEU A 110 11.05 -6.08 2.00
N ASP A 111 10.63 -5.69 3.20
CA ASP A 111 10.19 -6.61 4.25
C ASP A 111 8.98 -7.44 3.79
N VAL A 112 7.91 -6.80 3.31
CA VAL A 112 6.69 -7.49 2.86
C VAL A 112 6.96 -8.40 1.64
N VAL A 113 7.73 -7.95 0.65
CA VAL A 113 8.12 -8.78 -0.51
C VAL A 113 9.02 -9.94 -0.09
N GLY A 114 9.95 -9.69 0.85
CA GLY A 114 10.85 -10.70 1.39
C GLY A 114 10.11 -11.82 2.12
N LYS A 115 9.11 -11.44 2.91
CA LYS A 115 8.15 -12.30 3.60
C LYS A 115 7.24 -13.04 2.63
N ALA A 116 6.72 -12.33 1.62
CA ALA A 116 5.79 -12.91 0.67
C ALA A 116 6.40 -14.01 -0.20
N ALA A 117 7.70 -13.88 -0.51
CA ALA A 117 8.46 -14.93 -1.20
C ALA A 117 8.58 -16.24 -0.41
N VAL A 118 8.32 -16.23 0.91
CA VAL A 118 8.45 -17.39 1.80
C VAL A 118 7.08 -17.93 2.20
N TYR A 119 6.21 -17.05 2.70
CA TYR A 119 5.04 -17.45 3.48
C TYR A 119 3.71 -17.36 2.69
N GLY A 120 3.69 -16.66 1.55
CA GLY A 120 2.48 -16.48 0.74
C GLY A 120 2.33 -15.07 0.18
N PRO A 121 1.38 -14.81 -0.73
CA PRO A 121 1.22 -13.50 -1.32
C PRO A 121 0.84 -12.43 -0.27
N PRO A 122 1.16 -11.15 -0.51
CA PRO A 122 0.67 -10.06 0.33
C PRO A 122 -0.82 -9.80 0.05
N VAL A 123 -1.48 -9.08 0.96
CA VAL A 123 -2.76 -8.42 0.65
C VAL A 123 -2.47 -7.12 -0.10
N LEU A 124 -3.18 -6.88 -1.19
CA LEU A 124 -3.15 -5.60 -1.91
C LEU A 124 -4.33 -4.75 -1.45
N ARG A 125 -4.08 -3.57 -0.91
CA ARG A 125 -5.12 -2.71 -0.34
C ARG A 125 -5.29 -1.43 -1.16
N VAL A 126 -6.53 -1.15 -1.56
CA VAL A 126 -6.94 0.11 -2.22
C VAL A 126 -7.98 0.78 -1.34
N VAL A 127 -7.82 2.08 -1.09
CA VAL A 127 -8.70 2.85 -0.20
C VAL A 127 -9.39 3.97 -0.95
N PHE A 128 -10.72 3.96 -0.93
CA PHE A 128 -11.59 5.00 -1.44
C PHE A 128 -12.06 5.88 -0.28
N GLY A 129 -12.02 7.20 -0.47
CA GLY A 129 -12.60 8.15 0.47
C GLY A 129 -14.06 8.45 0.17
N ALA A 130 -14.73 9.11 1.13
CA ALA A 130 -16.08 9.63 0.97
C ALA A 130 -16.21 10.55 -0.25
N SER A 131 -17.34 10.43 -0.96
CA SER A 131 -17.68 11.29 -2.09
C SER A 131 -19.18 11.47 -2.17
N VAL A 132 -19.63 12.68 -2.50
CA VAL A 132 -21.05 13.01 -2.72
C VAL A 132 -21.51 12.73 -4.16
N ARG A 133 -20.55 12.45 -5.05
CA ARG A 133 -20.80 12.03 -6.44
C ARG A 133 -19.62 11.20 -6.89
N MET A 134 -19.84 9.91 -7.10
CA MET A 134 -18.80 9.00 -7.53
C MET A 134 -18.49 9.25 -9.02
N PRO A 135 -17.26 9.63 -9.38
CA PRO A 135 -16.88 9.72 -10.79
C PRO A 135 -16.74 8.30 -11.38
N LEU A 136 -17.04 8.15 -12.68
CA LEU A 136 -16.86 6.90 -13.42
C LEU A 136 -15.43 6.38 -13.32
N ARG A 137 -14.45 7.30 -13.36
CA ARG A 137 -13.02 6.98 -13.24
C ARG A 137 -12.63 6.38 -11.89
N ALA A 138 -13.47 6.42 -10.85
CA ALA A 138 -13.21 5.74 -9.58
C ALA A 138 -12.96 4.24 -9.77
N LEU A 139 -13.65 3.63 -10.75
CA LEU A 139 -13.47 2.22 -11.08
C LEU A 139 -12.05 1.89 -11.58
N SER A 140 -11.29 2.88 -12.08
CA SER A 140 -9.93 2.67 -12.57
C SER A 140 -8.95 2.43 -11.43
N TYR A 141 -9.32 2.80 -10.19
CA TYR A 141 -8.40 2.83 -9.07
C TYR A 141 -7.95 1.45 -8.60
N VAL A 142 -8.80 0.44 -8.77
CA VAL A 142 -8.49 -0.95 -8.44
C VAL A 142 -7.63 -1.63 -9.51
N LEU A 143 -7.62 -1.12 -10.76
CA LEU A 143 -6.95 -1.79 -11.87
C LEU A 143 -5.43 -1.96 -11.68
N PRO A 144 -4.68 -0.98 -11.16
CA PRO A 144 -3.26 -1.19 -10.84
C PRO A 144 -3.03 -2.35 -9.85
N ALA A 145 -3.95 -2.54 -8.90
CA ALA A 145 -3.89 -3.63 -7.93
C ALA A 145 -4.21 -4.98 -8.57
N VAL A 146 -5.22 -5.05 -9.45
CA VAL A 146 -5.54 -6.26 -10.25
C VAL A 146 -4.33 -6.67 -11.10
N LEU A 147 -3.76 -5.72 -11.84
CA LEU A 147 -2.59 -5.98 -12.69
C LEU A 147 -1.36 -6.39 -11.85
N MET A 148 -1.22 -5.82 -10.65
CA MET A 148 -0.17 -6.24 -9.71
C MET A 148 -0.39 -7.65 -9.20
N ALA A 149 -1.63 -8.03 -8.87
CA ALA A 149 -1.99 -9.37 -8.43
C ALA A 149 -1.62 -10.42 -9.49
N GLU A 150 -1.96 -10.18 -10.76
CA GLU A 150 -1.60 -11.06 -11.87
C GLU A 150 -0.08 -11.23 -12.04
N ARG A 151 0.69 -10.13 -11.92
CA ARG A 151 2.16 -10.20 -11.97
C ARG A 151 2.76 -10.95 -10.79
N VAL A 152 2.21 -10.75 -9.58
CA VAL A 152 2.63 -11.49 -8.39
C VAL A 152 2.29 -12.97 -8.52
N GLN A 153 1.12 -13.31 -9.06
CA GLN A 153 0.72 -14.68 -9.35
C GLN A 153 1.65 -15.32 -10.37
N ALA A 154 2.04 -14.61 -11.44
CA ALA A 154 2.99 -15.12 -12.42
C ALA A 154 4.37 -15.46 -11.83
N VAL A 155 4.76 -14.78 -10.74
CA VAL A 155 6.03 -15.02 -10.04
C VAL A 155 5.92 -16.09 -8.97
N THR A 156 4.80 -16.13 -8.23
CA THR A 156 4.64 -16.94 -7.01
C THR A 156 3.74 -18.16 -7.18
N GLY A 157 2.98 -18.24 -8.27
CA GLY A 157 1.92 -19.21 -8.49
C GLY A 157 0.66 -18.97 -7.64
N ARG A 158 0.63 -17.94 -6.80
CA ARG A 158 -0.48 -17.65 -5.87
C ARG A 158 -1.01 -16.24 -6.11
N LEU A 159 -2.33 -16.12 -6.23
CA LEU A 159 -2.98 -14.83 -6.45
C LEU A 159 -3.11 -14.08 -5.11
N PRO A 160 -2.62 -12.83 -5.00
CA PRO A 160 -2.88 -11.96 -3.86
C PRO A 160 -4.37 -11.71 -3.63
N TYR A 161 -4.76 -11.57 -2.37
CA TYR A 161 -6.09 -11.08 -2.02
C TYR A 161 -6.15 -9.55 -2.21
N LEU A 162 -7.19 -9.07 -2.91
CA LEU A 162 -7.46 -7.64 -3.08
C LEU A 162 -8.46 -7.15 -2.02
N GLN A 163 -7.98 -6.32 -1.12
CA GLN A 163 -8.81 -5.62 -0.14
C GLN A 163 -9.17 -4.22 -0.65
N VAL A 164 -10.44 -3.98 -0.92
CA VAL A 164 -10.95 -2.66 -1.28
C VAL A 164 -11.68 -2.07 -0.09
N LEU A 165 -11.24 -0.92 0.38
CA LEU A 165 -11.86 -0.22 1.52
C LEU A 165 -12.56 1.05 1.04
N TYR A 166 -13.79 1.25 1.47
CA TYR A 166 -14.52 2.50 1.32
C TYR A 166 -14.68 3.16 2.68
N VAL A 167 -14.03 4.31 2.85
CA VAL A 167 -14.02 5.09 4.10
C VAL A 167 -15.03 6.23 3.95
N GLY A 168 -16.31 5.84 4.00
CA GLY A 168 -17.46 6.70 3.77
C GLY A 168 -17.91 7.42 5.02
N GLU A 169 -18.10 6.69 6.13
CA GLU A 169 -18.66 7.25 7.38
C GLU A 169 -17.70 8.27 8.00
N LEU A 170 -16.44 7.87 8.18
CA LEU A 170 -15.40 8.71 8.74
C LEU A 170 -15.09 9.90 7.82
N GLY A 171 -15.04 9.65 6.52
CA GLY A 171 -14.85 10.70 5.51
C GLY A 171 -16.00 11.70 5.51
N ALA A 172 -17.25 11.24 5.61
CA ALA A 172 -18.42 12.13 5.69
C ALA A 172 -18.37 13.01 6.94
N ARG A 173 -17.99 12.43 8.10
CA ARG A 173 -17.80 13.16 9.36
C ARG A 173 -16.77 14.27 9.23
N ILE A 174 -15.54 13.93 8.83
CA ILE A 174 -14.42 14.88 8.75
C ILE A 174 -14.73 16.03 7.76
N ASN A 175 -15.47 15.75 6.70
CA ASN A 175 -15.78 16.72 5.65
C ASN A 175 -17.14 17.39 5.76
N ALA A 176 -17.90 17.10 6.82
CA ALA A 176 -19.28 17.53 6.96
C ALA A 176 -20.14 17.25 5.71
N LEU A 177 -19.93 16.09 5.08
CA LEU A 177 -20.69 15.68 3.90
C LEU A 177 -22.02 15.02 4.32
N PRO A 178 -23.07 15.10 3.49
CA PRO A 178 -24.34 14.41 3.77
C PRO A 178 -24.14 12.89 3.79
N ALA A 179 -24.16 12.28 4.98
CA ALA A 179 -23.87 10.86 5.18
C ALA A 179 -24.73 9.93 4.31
N ALA A 180 -26.02 10.23 4.15
CA ALA A 180 -26.92 9.45 3.30
C ALA A 180 -26.51 9.46 1.82
N VAL A 181 -26.02 10.59 1.31
CA VAL A 181 -25.55 10.71 -0.08
C VAL A 181 -24.24 9.93 -0.25
N VAL A 182 -23.32 10.07 0.70
CA VAL A 182 -22.06 9.33 0.70
C VAL A 182 -22.31 7.82 0.74
N ALA A 183 -23.22 7.35 1.60
CA ALA A 183 -23.59 5.94 1.68
C ALA A 183 -24.16 5.40 0.37
N GLU A 184 -25.03 6.17 -0.30
CA GLU A 184 -25.63 5.77 -1.58
C GLU A 184 -24.58 5.72 -2.71
N GLU A 185 -23.66 6.68 -2.78
CA GLU A 185 -22.57 6.66 -3.76
C GLU A 185 -21.54 5.55 -3.47
N GLY A 186 -21.30 5.24 -2.19
CA GLY A 186 -20.52 4.08 -1.76
C GLY A 186 -21.16 2.75 -2.18
N ARG A 187 -22.48 2.62 -2.04
CA ARG A 187 -23.25 1.45 -2.50
C ARG A 187 -23.18 1.30 -4.02
N LEU A 188 -23.35 2.40 -4.76
CA LEU A 188 -23.23 2.43 -6.22
C LEU A 188 -21.85 1.95 -6.68
N LEU A 189 -20.78 2.49 -6.07
CA LEU A 189 -19.41 2.06 -6.33
C LEU A 189 -19.23 0.56 -6.05
N ALA A 190 -19.68 0.09 -4.88
CA ALA A 190 -19.48 -1.29 -4.46
C ALA A 190 -20.15 -2.29 -5.40
N GLU A 191 -21.40 -2.04 -5.79
CA GLU A 191 -22.15 -2.88 -6.72
C GLU A 191 -21.40 -3.05 -8.05
N HIS A 192 -20.89 -1.94 -8.60
CA HIS A 192 -20.28 -1.93 -9.92
C HIS A 192 -18.83 -2.44 -9.88
N LEU A 193 -18.09 -2.18 -8.80
CA LEU A 193 -16.79 -2.80 -8.59
C LEU A 193 -16.91 -4.32 -8.44
N CYS A 194 -17.87 -4.84 -7.67
CA CYS A 194 -18.11 -6.28 -7.55
C CYS A 194 -18.36 -6.90 -8.93
N ARG A 195 -19.28 -6.32 -9.72
CA ARG A 195 -19.57 -6.78 -11.09
C ARG A 195 -18.31 -6.85 -11.96
N VAL A 196 -17.46 -5.82 -11.90
CA VAL A 196 -16.23 -5.74 -12.70
C VAL A 196 -15.18 -6.77 -12.24
N LEU A 197 -15.04 -6.99 -10.93
CA LEU A 197 -14.06 -7.90 -10.34
C LEU A 197 -14.48 -9.37 -10.48
N ASP A 198 -15.78 -9.67 -10.36
CA ASP A 198 -16.35 -11.03 -10.54
C ASP A 198 -16.20 -11.55 -11.97
N GLN A 199 -16.15 -10.66 -12.94
CA GLN A 199 -15.92 -10.98 -14.36
C GLN A 199 -14.43 -10.92 -14.75
N GLY A 200 -13.54 -10.68 -13.78
CA GLY A 200 -12.12 -10.45 -13.99
C GLY A 200 -11.22 -11.50 -13.34
N PRO A 201 -9.89 -11.31 -13.43
CA PRO A 201 -8.89 -12.20 -12.83
C PRO A 201 -8.99 -12.33 -11.30
N MET A 202 -9.66 -11.38 -10.64
CA MET A 202 -9.81 -11.36 -9.19
C MET A 202 -11.03 -12.12 -8.68
N ALA A 203 -11.84 -12.75 -9.54
CA ALA A 203 -13.03 -13.51 -9.13
C ALA A 203 -12.73 -14.44 -7.94
N GLY A 204 -13.44 -14.24 -6.82
CA GLY A 204 -13.26 -14.99 -5.57
C GLY A 204 -12.07 -14.59 -4.69
N HIS A 205 -11.17 -13.73 -5.16
CA HIS A 205 -9.94 -13.30 -4.47
C HIS A 205 -9.96 -11.81 -4.10
N TYR A 206 -11.13 -11.26 -3.77
CA TYR A 206 -11.27 -9.88 -3.33
C TYR A 206 -12.36 -9.72 -2.29
N GLY A 207 -12.30 -8.65 -1.51
CA GLY A 207 -13.41 -8.21 -0.68
C GLY A 207 -13.50 -6.69 -0.62
N LEU A 208 -14.73 -6.20 -0.60
CA LEU A 208 -15.06 -4.79 -0.42
C LEU A 208 -15.55 -4.60 1.00
N PHE A 209 -14.97 -3.62 1.68
CA PHE A 209 -15.31 -3.29 3.06
C PHE A 209 -15.64 -1.81 3.15
N ALA A 210 -16.64 -1.48 3.98
CA ALA A 210 -16.94 -0.11 4.37
C ALA A 210 -16.58 0.08 5.85
N ASP A 211 -16.14 1.28 6.20
CA ASP A 211 -16.05 1.66 7.60
C ASP A 211 -17.43 1.71 8.26
N LEU A 212 -17.43 1.45 9.56
CA LEU A 212 -18.59 1.58 10.43
C LEU A 212 -18.49 2.88 11.24
N PRO A 213 -19.63 3.43 11.70
CA PRO A 213 -19.62 4.52 12.67
C PRO A 213 -18.75 4.16 13.88
N LEU A 214 -17.99 5.15 14.36
CA LEU A 214 -17.20 5.00 15.58
C LEU A 214 -18.15 4.82 16.79
N PRO A 215 -17.81 3.96 17.78
CA PRO A 215 -18.62 3.79 18.98
C PRO A 215 -18.88 5.12 19.71
N ALA A 216 -20.08 5.28 20.27
CA ALA A 216 -20.41 6.49 21.02
C ALA A 216 -19.48 6.64 22.24
N GLY A 217 -18.90 7.83 22.40
CA GLY A 217 -17.97 8.13 23.50
C GLY A 217 -16.51 7.79 23.22
N GLU A 218 -16.20 7.16 22.08
CA GLU A 218 -14.84 6.95 21.61
C GLU A 218 -14.57 7.86 20.41
N ASP A 219 -13.52 8.67 20.47
CA ASP A 219 -13.01 9.38 19.29
C ASP A 219 -11.54 9.03 19.06
N PRO A 220 -11.25 7.87 18.45
CA PRO A 220 -9.88 7.45 18.18
C PRO A 220 -9.12 8.46 17.29
N ILE A 221 -9.80 9.32 16.52
CA ILE A 221 -9.14 10.41 15.82
C ILE A 221 -8.62 11.44 16.81
N GLU A 222 -9.49 11.92 17.70
CA GLU A 222 -9.08 12.88 18.72
C GLU A 222 -7.98 12.32 19.61
N ASP A 223 -8.11 11.08 20.07
CA ASP A 223 -7.10 10.42 20.89
C ASP A 223 -5.75 10.32 20.17
N THR A 224 -5.77 10.06 18.86
CA THR A 224 -4.56 9.98 18.04
C THR A 224 -3.90 11.35 17.87
N ILE A 225 -4.69 12.41 17.68
CA ILE A 225 -4.20 13.79 17.59
C ILE A 225 -3.70 14.29 18.95
N ALA A 226 -4.42 14.00 20.03
CA ALA A 226 -4.12 14.44 21.38
C ALA A 226 -2.73 13.95 21.85
N ARG A 227 -2.32 12.77 21.38
CA ARG A 227 -1.00 12.19 21.65
C ARG A 227 0.15 12.87 20.91
N LEU A 228 -0.12 13.72 19.91
CA LEU A 228 0.91 14.54 19.29
C LEU A 228 1.23 15.75 20.17
N GLY A 229 2.52 16.06 20.30
CA GLY A 229 2.97 17.37 20.78
C GLY A 229 2.65 18.50 19.78
N GLU A 230 2.88 19.74 20.18
CA GLU A 230 2.61 20.94 19.37
C GLU A 230 3.41 20.96 18.06
N GLU A 231 4.73 20.78 18.14
CA GLU A 231 5.62 20.81 16.98
C GLU A 231 5.22 19.77 15.88
N PRO A 232 4.96 18.48 16.20
CA PRO A 232 4.43 17.54 15.21
C PRO A 232 3.12 17.98 14.56
N ARG A 233 2.19 18.61 15.30
CA ARG A 233 0.91 19.08 14.74
C ARG A 233 1.12 20.21 13.74
N GLU A 234 1.94 21.19 14.09
CA GLU A 234 2.30 22.30 13.18
C GLU A 234 2.94 21.77 11.91
N GLU A 235 3.85 20.81 12.03
CA GLU A 235 4.53 20.21 10.89
C GLU A 235 3.57 19.45 9.97
N ILE A 236 2.64 18.67 10.53
CA ILE A 236 1.63 17.95 9.74
C ILE A 236 0.75 18.94 8.98
N THR A 237 0.25 19.97 9.66
CA THR A 237 -0.58 21.02 9.07
C THR A 237 0.16 21.73 7.93
N ARG A 238 1.41 22.15 8.17
CA ARG A 238 2.25 22.80 7.16
C ARG A 238 2.46 21.92 5.93
N ARG A 239 2.73 20.63 6.12
CA ARG A 239 2.98 19.69 5.01
C ARG A 239 1.75 19.38 4.18
N LEU A 240 0.57 19.38 4.80
CA LEU A 240 -0.70 19.06 4.14
C LEU A 240 -1.51 20.30 3.74
N GLN A 241 -0.98 21.50 3.96
CA GLN A 241 -1.69 22.74 3.66
C GLN A 241 -2.21 22.75 2.20
N GLY A 242 -3.52 22.94 2.05
CA GLY A 242 -4.20 22.95 0.75
C GLY A 242 -4.27 21.60 0.02
N LYS A 243 -3.85 20.50 0.65
CA LYS A 243 -4.01 19.13 0.12
C LYS A 243 -5.35 18.55 0.56
N GLY A 244 -5.91 17.66 -0.25
CA GLY A 244 -7.17 16.97 0.07
C GLY A 244 -8.42 17.85 0.14
N GLY A 245 -8.33 19.17 -0.12
CA GLY A 245 -9.46 20.08 0.01
C GLY A 245 -9.80 20.49 1.44
N SER A 246 -8.88 20.25 2.39
CA SER A 246 -9.04 20.66 3.78
C SER A 246 -9.22 22.19 3.91
N LEU A 247 -10.15 22.60 4.78
CA LEU A 247 -10.55 23.98 5.02
C LEU A 247 -10.00 24.55 6.34
N SER A 248 -9.40 23.70 7.18
CA SER A 248 -8.81 24.11 8.46
C SER A 248 -7.65 23.20 8.88
N ASP A 249 -6.81 23.70 9.79
CA ASP A 249 -5.72 22.93 10.39
C ASP A 249 -6.27 21.73 11.17
N ARG A 250 -7.40 21.94 11.86
CA ARG A 250 -8.09 20.88 12.59
C ARG A 250 -8.51 19.74 11.66
N GLN A 251 -9.21 20.06 10.57
CA GLN A 251 -9.64 19.07 9.60
C GLN A 251 -8.44 18.34 8.96
N THR A 252 -7.34 19.07 8.75
CA THR A 252 -6.09 18.50 8.23
C THR A 252 -5.50 17.43 9.16
N LEU A 253 -5.48 17.71 10.47
CA LEU A 253 -5.04 16.76 11.49
C LEU A 253 -5.97 15.55 11.59
N GLU A 254 -7.28 15.76 11.53
CA GLU A 254 -8.28 14.67 11.51
C GLU A 254 -8.08 13.73 10.33
N TYR A 255 -7.86 14.28 9.14
CA TYR A 255 -7.54 13.50 7.95
C TYR A 255 -6.24 12.71 8.13
N ALA A 256 -5.18 13.35 8.62
CA ALA A 256 -3.90 12.67 8.82
C ALA A 256 -4.02 11.53 9.85
N ALA A 257 -4.73 11.75 10.95
CA ALA A 257 -5.01 10.73 11.96
C ALA A 257 -5.87 9.58 11.41
N ALA A 258 -6.87 9.88 10.57
CA ALA A 258 -7.68 8.86 9.90
C ALA A 258 -6.83 7.92 9.04
N HIS A 259 -5.85 8.47 8.29
CA HIS A 259 -4.91 7.64 7.53
C HIS A 259 -4.06 6.74 8.44
N VAL A 260 -3.61 7.22 9.60
CA VAL A 260 -2.84 6.39 10.56
C VAL A 260 -3.70 5.28 11.14
N LEU A 261 -4.92 5.60 11.59
CA LEU A 261 -5.86 4.61 12.14
C LEU A 261 -6.19 3.51 11.15
N LEU A 262 -6.37 3.87 9.87
CA LEU A 262 -6.70 2.95 8.80
C LEU A 262 -5.49 2.12 8.36
N HIS A 263 -4.38 2.78 8.06
CA HIS A 263 -3.28 2.14 7.34
C HIS A 263 -2.27 1.47 8.27
N ASP A 264 -2.01 2.04 9.45
CA ASP A 264 -0.92 1.63 10.33
C ASP A 264 -1.41 0.93 11.59
N LEU A 265 -2.52 1.40 12.18
CA LEU A 265 -3.02 0.86 13.45
C LEU A 265 -4.12 -0.18 13.28
N GLY A 266 -4.81 -0.22 12.13
CA GLY A 266 -5.91 -1.15 11.86
C GLY A 266 -7.08 -1.01 12.84
N ARG A 267 -7.33 0.22 13.33
CA ARG A 267 -8.29 0.50 14.41
C ARG A 267 -9.66 0.95 13.94
N LEU A 268 -9.89 1.03 12.63
CA LEU A 268 -11.21 1.37 12.11
C LEU A 268 -12.07 0.11 12.05
N PRO A 269 -13.30 0.13 12.61
CA PRO A 269 -14.22 -0.97 12.46
C PRO A 269 -14.68 -1.05 11.00
N LEU A 270 -14.55 -2.22 10.39
CA LEU A 270 -14.88 -2.47 8.99
C LEU A 270 -15.96 -3.55 8.88
N ARG A 271 -16.93 -3.37 7.99
CA ARG A 271 -17.86 -4.42 7.55
C ARG A 271 -17.61 -4.78 6.10
N ARG A 272 -17.67 -6.06 5.77
CA ARG A 272 -17.69 -6.50 4.36
C ARG A 272 -19.03 -6.13 3.74
N ILE A 273 -19.01 -5.49 2.58
CA ILE A 273 -20.18 -5.09 1.78
C ILE A 273 -20.22 -5.77 0.41
N GLY A 274 -19.18 -6.50 0.02
CA GLY A 274 -19.12 -7.27 -1.22
C GLY A 274 -17.90 -8.19 -1.28
N GLY A 275 -17.89 -9.13 -2.23
CA GLY A 275 -16.82 -10.10 -2.42
C GLY A 275 -16.72 -11.18 -1.32
N THR A 276 -15.55 -11.78 -1.19
CA THR A 276 -15.24 -12.86 -0.25
C THR A 276 -14.57 -12.34 1.03
N ALA A 277 -14.38 -13.22 2.03
CA ALA A 277 -13.46 -12.94 3.14
C ALA A 277 -12.05 -13.34 2.73
N PRO A 278 -11.01 -12.68 3.24
CA PRO A 278 -9.66 -13.24 3.16
C PRO A 278 -9.67 -14.59 3.87
N SER A 279 -8.98 -15.59 3.32
CA SER A 279 -8.82 -16.84 4.08
C SER A 279 -7.86 -16.60 5.26
N ASP A 280 -8.04 -17.34 6.35
CA ASP A 280 -7.22 -17.22 7.57
C ASP A 280 -5.72 -17.50 7.33
N ALA A 281 -5.35 -18.02 6.16
CA ALA A 281 -4.01 -18.44 5.78
C ALA A 281 -3.21 -17.43 4.91
N GLU A 282 -3.73 -16.23 4.64
CA GLU A 282 -3.35 -15.52 3.41
C GLU A 282 -2.68 -14.14 3.48
N ALA A 283 -2.26 -13.63 4.63
CA ALA A 283 -1.61 -12.31 4.65
C ALA A 283 -0.28 -12.30 5.40
N VAL A 284 0.83 -12.26 4.65
CA VAL A 284 2.17 -12.04 5.22
C VAL A 284 2.49 -10.54 5.41
N GLY A 285 1.56 -9.68 4.99
CA GLY A 285 1.64 -8.22 5.06
C GLY A 285 0.63 -7.58 4.11
N VAL A 286 0.48 -6.26 4.22
CA VAL A 286 -0.41 -5.46 3.37
C VAL A 286 0.45 -4.49 2.56
N ILE A 287 0.19 -4.39 1.25
CA ILE A 287 0.74 -3.35 0.37
C ILE A 287 -0.38 -2.38 0.02
N ASP A 288 -0.25 -1.14 0.48
CA ASP A 288 -1.13 -0.05 0.07
C ASP A 288 -0.86 0.33 -1.38
N ILE A 289 -1.92 0.56 -2.14
CA ILE A 289 -1.85 1.02 -3.53
C ILE A 289 -2.65 2.30 -3.63
N GLY A 290 -1.96 3.39 -3.95
CA GLY A 290 -2.49 4.74 -3.86
C GLY A 290 -2.23 5.61 -5.08
N GLY A 291 -2.95 6.73 -5.19
CA GLY A 291 -2.61 7.79 -6.14
C GLY A 291 -1.33 8.53 -5.76
N VAL A 292 -0.81 9.36 -6.66
CA VAL A 292 0.44 10.13 -6.45
C VAL A 292 0.36 11.06 -5.23
N GLN A 293 -0.84 11.50 -4.84
CA GLN A 293 -1.05 12.37 -3.68
C GLN A 293 -0.85 11.65 -2.33
N GLU A 294 -0.99 10.32 -2.30
CA GLU A 294 -0.81 9.52 -1.07
C GLU A 294 0.61 9.61 -0.52
N ARG A 295 1.60 10.06 -1.32
CA ARG A 295 2.96 10.34 -0.84
C ARG A 295 3.00 11.40 0.26
N HIS A 296 2.05 12.35 0.25
CA HIS A 296 1.97 13.38 1.28
C HIS A 296 1.47 12.77 2.61
N PHE A 297 0.47 11.89 2.53
CA PHE A 297 -0.06 11.18 3.69
C PHE A 297 0.92 10.14 4.25
N HIS A 298 1.69 9.47 3.39
CA HIS A 298 2.75 8.55 3.81
C HIS A 298 3.82 9.24 4.68
N ARG A 299 4.22 10.46 4.33
CA ARG A 299 5.17 11.25 5.12
C ARG A 299 4.63 11.64 6.49
N VAL A 300 3.39 12.11 6.58
CA VAL A 300 2.82 12.48 7.89
C VAL A 300 2.58 11.25 8.77
N ARG A 301 2.27 10.10 8.18
CA ARG A 301 2.21 8.82 8.91
C ARG A 301 3.54 8.48 9.59
N ALA A 302 4.68 8.84 8.99
CA ALA A 302 5.98 8.69 9.65
C ALA A 302 6.15 9.61 10.87
N ILE A 303 5.63 10.84 10.82
CA ILE A 303 5.62 11.77 11.97
C ILE A 303 4.78 11.19 13.11
N PHE A 304 3.59 10.65 12.79
CA PHE A 304 2.78 9.95 13.78
C PHE A 304 3.50 8.72 14.34
N ALA A 305 4.16 7.91 13.50
CA ALA A 305 4.88 6.73 13.96
C ALA A 305 5.97 7.07 14.99
N GLU A 306 6.74 8.12 14.73
CA GLU A 306 7.76 8.62 15.66
C GLU A 306 7.13 9.12 16.96
N ALA A 307 6.12 9.99 16.87
CA ALA A 307 5.46 10.57 18.04
C ALA A 307 4.73 9.53 18.91
N LEU A 308 4.16 8.50 18.30
CA LEU A 308 3.37 7.47 18.97
C LEU A 308 4.20 6.24 19.37
N GLY A 309 5.47 6.17 18.96
CA GLY A 309 6.39 5.07 19.28
C GLY A 309 6.03 3.74 18.61
N HIS A 310 5.47 3.77 17.39
CA HIS A 310 5.17 2.56 16.63
C HIS A 310 6.08 2.40 15.40
N ALA A 311 6.03 1.23 14.75
CA ALA A 311 6.77 1.01 13.51
C ALA A 311 6.33 2.02 12.44
N GLY A 312 7.27 2.49 11.62
CA GLY A 312 7.00 3.44 10.53
C GLY A 312 5.89 2.96 9.57
N PRO A 313 5.43 3.84 8.66
CA PRO A 313 4.33 3.52 7.76
C PRO A 313 4.60 2.26 6.93
N GLY A 314 3.55 1.46 6.74
CA GLY A 314 3.59 0.29 5.86
C GLY A 314 3.93 0.62 4.40
N PRO A 315 4.15 -0.41 3.55
CA PRO A 315 4.52 -0.17 2.16
C PRO A 315 3.38 0.43 1.36
N LEU A 316 3.72 1.45 0.55
CA LEU A 316 2.82 2.14 -0.36
C LEU A 316 3.40 2.16 -1.77
N VAL A 317 2.66 1.61 -2.74
CA VAL A 317 2.95 1.73 -4.16
C VAL A 317 2.09 2.83 -4.77
N LEU A 318 2.75 3.81 -5.39
CA LEU A 318 2.08 4.92 -6.05
C LEU A 318 1.77 4.56 -7.50
N THR A 319 0.50 4.74 -7.86
CA THR A 319 -0.02 4.58 -9.22
C THR A 319 0.14 5.89 -10.00
N ARG A 320 -0.18 5.89 -11.30
CA ARG A 320 -0.13 7.10 -12.14
C ARG A 320 -1.36 8.02 -11.97
N HIS A 321 -2.32 7.68 -11.11
CA HIS A 321 -3.44 8.57 -10.76
C HIS A 321 -2.89 9.83 -10.08
N SER A 322 -2.94 10.97 -10.79
CA SER A 322 -2.39 12.25 -10.29
C SER A 322 -3.27 12.90 -9.24
N VAL A 323 -4.57 12.61 -9.28
CA VAL A 323 -5.59 13.01 -8.31
C VAL A 323 -6.37 11.77 -7.89
N PRO A 324 -6.87 11.70 -6.64
CA PRO A 324 -7.71 10.61 -6.20
C PRO A 324 -8.87 10.40 -7.19
N PRO A 325 -9.02 9.18 -7.76
CA PRO A 325 -10.00 8.96 -8.81
C PRO A 325 -11.43 8.86 -8.31
N TYR A 326 -11.66 8.95 -7.00
CA TYR A 326 -12.98 8.91 -6.35
C TYR A 326 -13.53 10.30 -6.00
N THR A 327 -12.78 11.37 -6.27
CA THR A 327 -13.27 12.75 -6.16
C THR A 327 -13.52 13.34 -7.54
N MET A 328 -14.65 14.02 -7.70
CA MET A 328 -14.98 14.72 -8.95
C MET A 328 -13.92 15.77 -9.26
N SER A 329 -13.43 15.77 -10.50
CA SER A 329 -12.56 16.84 -11.00
C SER A 329 -13.30 18.18 -11.07
N ARG A 330 -12.69 19.25 -10.53
CA ARG A 330 -13.24 20.62 -10.53
C ARG A 330 -13.48 21.20 -11.93
N VAL A 331 -12.72 20.72 -12.91
CA VAL A 331 -12.71 21.23 -14.29
C VAL A 331 -13.49 20.33 -15.26
N GLY A 332 -14.24 19.35 -14.75
CA GLY A 332 -15.06 18.43 -15.53
C GLY A 332 -14.72 16.97 -15.26
N ASP A 333 -15.75 16.14 -15.13
CA ASP A 333 -15.66 14.69 -14.91
C ASP A 333 -16.99 14.04 -15.37
N VAL A 334 -17.01 12.71 -15.44
CA VAL A 334 -18.23 11.94 -15.74
C VAL A 334 -18.67 11.24 -14.47
N GLY A 335 -19.90 11.46 -14.00
CA GLY A 335 -20.44 10.72 -12.87
C GLY A 335 -20.72 9.27 -13.24
N LEU A 336 -20.48 8.35 -12.31
CA LEU A 336 -20.77 6.93 -12.50
C LEU A 336 -22.25 6.71 -12.79
N ARG A 337 -23.14 7.35 -12.02
CA ARG A 337 -24.59 7.30 -12.23
C ARG A 337 -24.98 7.82 -13.62
N ASP A 338 -24.49 8.99 -14.02
CA ASP A 338 -24.79 9.58 -15.33
C ASP A 338 -24.36 8.65 -16.48
N PHE A 339 -23.20 8.00 -16.35
CA PHE A 339 -22.73 7.04 -17.33
C PHE A 339 -23.66 5.82 -17.45
N LEU A 340 -24.14 5.30 -16.31
CA LEU A 340 -25.06 4.16 -16.27
C LEU A 340 -26.43 4.52 -16.83
N ASP A 341 -26.88 5.76 -16.60
CA ASP A 341 -28.12 6.31 -17.17
C ASP A 341 -27.99 6.66 -18.67
N GLY A 342 -26.83 6.39 -19.28
CA GLY A 342 -26.59 6.62 -20.71
C GLY A 342 -26.44 8.10 -21.08
N VAL A 343 -26.15 8.98 -20.11
CA VAL A 343 -25.93 10.40 -20.37
C VAL A 343 -24.70 10.55 -21.27
N PRO A 344 -24.83 11.18 -22.45
CA PRO A 344 -23.69 11.38 -23.34
C PRO A 344 -22.69 12.36 -22.72
N TYR A 345 -21.40 12.14 -22.98
CA TYR A 345 -20.34 13.04 -22.57
C TYR A 345 -19.31 13.22 -23.69
N GLU A 346 -18.76 14.42 -23.79
CA GLU A 346 -17.73 14.74 -24.77
C GLU A 346 -16.34 14.54 -24.18
N GLU A 347 -15.67 13.45 -24.54
CA GLU A 347 -14.36 13.14 -23.98
C GLU A 347 -13.31 14.22 -24.25
N ALA A 348 -13.37 14.90 -25.40
CA ALA A 348 -12.42 15.96 -25.75
C ALA A 348 -12.48 17.14 -24.76
N ALA A 349 -13.64 17.40 -24.16
CA ALA A 349 -13.85 18.45 -23.15
C ALA A 349 -13.33 18.05 -21.76
N LEU A 350 -13.04 16.77 -21.52
CA LEU A 350 -12.58 16.29 -20.22
C LEU A 350 -11.10 16.63 -19.98
N PRO A 351 -10.69 16.87 -18.72
CA PRO A 351 -9.30 17.08 -18.36
C PRO A 351 -8.40 15.90 -18.71
N ALA A 352 -7.12 16.15 -19.01
CA ALA A 352 -6.18 15.11 -19.42
C ALA A 352 -6.07 13.94 -18.43
N ALA A 353 -6.08 14.22 -17.11
CA ALA A 353 -6.05 13.18 -16.08
C ALA A 353 -7.30 12.29 -16.11
N VAL A 354 -8.49 12.90 -16.23
CA VAL A 354 -9.76 12.18 -16.35
C VAL A 354 -9.76 11.31 -17.60
N ARG A 355 -9.37 11.86 -18.76
CA ARG A 355 -9.26 11.08 -20.01
C ARG A 355 -8.31 9.90 -19.88
N HIS A 356 -7.18 10.08 -19.19
CA HIS A 356 -6.20 9.01 -19.00
C HIS A 356 -6.79 7.86 -18.18
N ASP A 357 -7.49 8.16 -17.09
CA ASP A 357 -8.15 7.16 -16.25
C ASP A 357 -9.32 6.46 -16.99
N LEU A 358 -10.09 7.20 -17.80
CA LEU A 358 -11.13 6.61 -18.65
C LEU A 358 -10.55 5.72 -19.76
N HIS A 359 -9.40 6.09 -20.33
CA HIS A 359 -8.69 5.23 -21.29
C HIS A 359 -8.22 3.93 -20.62
N LEU A 360 -7.76 3.99 -19.37
CA LEU A 360 -7.40 2.80 -18.60
C LEU A 360 -8.61 1.86 -18.41
N LEU A 361 -9.79 2.40 -18.12
CA LEU A 361 -11.03 1.62 -18.04
C LEU A 361 -11.39 0.93 -19.36
N ARG A 362 -11.24 1.62 -20.49
CA ARG A 362 -11.49 1.03 -21.82
C ARG A 362 -10.48 -0.06 -22.16
N ALA A 363 -9.20 0.20 -21.93
CA ALA A 363 -8.15 -0.77 -22.18
C ALA A 363 -8.36 -2.05 -21.34
N GLY A 364 -8.86 -1.91 -20.11
CA GLY A 364 -9.25 -3.03 -19.24
C GLY A 364 -10.61 -3.66 -19.55
N ARG A 365 -11.32 -3.20 -20.60
CA ARG A 365 -12.70 -3.59 -20.94
C ARG A 365 -13.69 -3.46 -19.77
N VAL A 366 -13.42 -2.53 -18.84
CA VAL A 366 -14.28 -2.31 -17.68
C VAL A 366 -15.61 -1.72 -18.11
N LEU A 367 -15.58 -0.74 -19.02
CA LEU A 367 -16.81 -0.08 -19.49
C LEU A 367 -17.77 -1.05 -20.18
N ASP A 368 -17.26 -2.06 -20.87
CA ASP A 368 -18.06 -3.08 -21.54
C ASP A 368 -18.79 -3.99 -20.54
N ARG A 369 -18.25 -4.17 -19.33
CA ARG A 369 -18.83 -5.01 -18.26
C ARG A 369 -19.90 -4.28 -17.43
N LEU A 370 -20.04 -2.97 -17.61
CA LEU A 370 -21.01 -2.15 -16.89
C LEU A 370 -22.35 -2.03 -17.64
N ARG A 371 -22.36 -2.31 -18.94
CA ARG A 371 -23.54 -2.38 -19.81
C ARG A 371 -23.97 -3.83 -19.97
#